data_AF-A0A2A6C3G1-F1
#
_entry.id   AF-A0A2A6C3G1-F1
#
_cell.length_a   1.000
_cell.length_b   1.000
_cell.length_c   1.000
_cell.angle_alpha   90.00
_cell.angle_beta   90.00
_cell.angle_gamma   90.00
#
_symmetry.space_group_name_H-M   'P 1'
#
loop_
_entity.id
_entity.type
_entity.pdbx_description
1 polymer ?
#
loop_
_entity_poly.entity_id
_entity_poly.type
_entity_poly.pdbx_seq_one_letter_code
_entity_poly.pdbx_strand_id
1 'polypeptide(L)'
;MIWLLGIVLDFCDRVPVISIFAIIICTVSSIPSLFLLSAVQRCAVHENCRMRLEFAADIFYSLVVTICLIYSHYKLILGPRALGLFLHNLVDFLTLVVCVILRFNALYGKGSLNARYQVKEAYLMAKAMNPVYLVSFLLKVFCSKRNTDLKNNVEGSATIVGYIYVLILCCEDDRYFVVIDFSYYLFHIANCVFSSTFLIFKHASIRKSARSLLMKKIEPERDIIINGFLSYTSRPQMRSLLETVLSFCDSFPIVSIVMIVICIFSTFPAIILLISIQRSAVHDNCRILISFWAICLFLILVNITMLYGHTFTFVNGYLPRGIISPPRTWLLCIHGAVYTSSSLLEMCVVLERILSTRKPHIYHESDRATKTLTTAICLAFILGSGNGYLLYIIGLHESGLFVHNLLDFLTLIVNTIGIRYTKSRFDALYAKATLNARYQVKEAYMMAQAMNPVYLGSFFLKFSATGVGYIYAIFVCCSDVRYYEILDCTYFILHVANCIFSASLLISKHESIRKSARSLLTSEKLGESL
;
A
#
# COMPACT_ATOMS: atom_id res chain seq x y z
N MET A 1 -28.70 -27.41 33.90
CA MET A 1 -28.19 -26.28 33.09
C MET A 1 -26.92 -25.66 33.66
N ILE A 2 -26.92 -25.04 34.86
CA ILE A 2 -25.73 -24.31 35.38
C ILE A 2 -24.45 -25.19 35.41
N TRP A 3 -24.55 -26.47 35.81
CA TRP A 3 -23.43 -27.42 35.77
C TRP A 3 -22.91 -27.71 34.35
N LEU A 4 -23.77 -27.62 33.32
CA LEU A 4 -23.38 -27.74 31.92
C LEU A 4 -22.67 -26.47 31.42
N LEU A 5 -23.09 -25.29 31.93
CA LEU A 5 -22.47 -24.00 31.59
C LEU A 5 -21.03 -23.91 32.12
N GLY A 6 -20.76 -24.45 33.31
CA GLY A 6 -19.40 -24.57 33.85
C GLY A 6 -18.47 -25.41 32.96
N ILE A 7 -18.97 -26.54 32.45
CA ILE A 7 -18.21 -27.41 31.53
C ILE A 7 -17.96 -26.72 30.18
N VAL A 8 -18.90 -25.92 29.68
CA VAL A 8 -18.72 -25.14 28.44
C VAL A 8 -17.70 -24.01 28.63
N LEU A 9 -17.69 -23.33 29.79
CA LEU A 9 -16.73 -22.25 30.07
C LEU A 9 -15.30 -22.77 30.21
N ASP A 10 -15.08 -23.84 30.98
CA ASP A 10 -13.74 -24.44 31.16
C ASP A 10 -13.18 -25.09 29.87
N PHE A 11 -14.04 -25.36 28.88
CA PHE A 11 -13.64 -25.84 27.55
C PHE A 11 -13.31 -24.71 26.56
N CYS A 12 -13.86 -23.51 26.76
CA CYS A 12 -13.58 -22.34 25.91
C CYS A 12 -12.25 -21.65 26.23
N ASP A 13 -11.78 -21.70 27.48
CA ASP A 13 -10.56 -20.98 27.93
C ASP A 13 -9.22 -21.61 27.45
N ARG A 14 -9.25 -22.78 26.81
CA ARG A 14 -8.05 -23.66 26.73
C ARG A 14 -7.38 -23.84 25.36
N VAL A 15 -7.93 -23.35 24.24
CA VAL A 15 -7.31 -23.51 22.89
C VAL A 15 -7.53 -22.30 21.95
N PRO A 16 -6.50 -21.49 21.62
CA PRO A 16 -6.63 -20.35 20.70
C PRO A 16 -6.57 -20.74 19.22
N VAL A 17 -7.60 -21.40 18.68
CA VAL A 17 -7.68 -22.07 17.33
C VAL A 17 -7.19 -21.27 16.10
N ILE A 18 -6.95 -19.96 16.23
CA ILE A 18 -6.51 -19.03 15.18
C ILE A 18 -4.98 -19.04 14.98
N SER A 19 -4.20 -18.59 15.97
CA SER A 19 -2.73 -18.46 15.84
C SER A 19 -2.05 -19.79 15.56
N ILE A 20 -2.73 -20.88 15.96
CA ILE A 20 -2.45 -22.27 15.65
C ILE A 20 -2.25 -22.50 14.13
N PHE A 21 -2.80 -21.66 13.23
CA PHE A 21 -2.58 -21.77 11.77
C PHE A 21 -1.29 -21.09 11.26
N ALA A 22 -0.83 -20.00 11.91
CA ALA A 22 0.21 -19.15 11.34
C ALA A 22 1.58 -19.83 11.29
N ILE A 23 1.95 -20.57 12.34
CA ILE A 23 3.31 -21.08 12.49
C ILE A 23 3.60 -22.31 11.62
N ILE A 24 2.64 -23.22 11.44
CA ILE A 24 2.80 -24.31 10.47
C ILE A 24 2.99 -23.78 9.04
N ILE A 25 2.34 -22.65 8.69
CA ILE A 25 2.55 -21.98 7.41
C ILE A 25 3.98 -21.41 7.30
N CYS A 26 4.56 -20.87 8.37
CA CYS A 26 5.95 -20.39 8.39
C CYS A 26 6.99 -21.52 8.28
N THR A 27 6.86 -22.60 9.05
CA THR A 27 7.83 -23.72 9.02
C THR A 27 7.78 -24.46 7.68
N VAL A 28 6.60 -24.66 7.08
CA VAL A 28 6.47 -25.33 5.77
C VAL A 28 6.94 -24.45 4.60
N SER A 29 6.89 -23.12 4.72
CA SER A 29 7.25 -22.20 3.62
C SER A 29 8.75 -21.89 3.49
N SER A 30 9.58 -22.26 4.47
CA SER A 30 11.04 -22.06 4.43
C SER A 30 11.80 -23.24 3.78
N ILE A 31 11.25 -24.46 3.83
CA ILE A 31 11.81 -25.69 3.25
C ILE A 31 12.17 -25.56 1.74
N PRO A 32 11.34 -24.95 0.86
CA PRO A 32 11.63 -24.87 -0.58
C PRO A 32 12.95 -24.13 -0.91
N SER A 33 13.35 -23.16 -0.09
CA SER A 33 14.56 -22.35 -0.31
C SER A 33 15.84 -23.17 -0.20
N LEU A 34 15.90 -24.11 0.75
CA LEU A 34 17.04 -25.01 0.93
C LEU A 34 17.14 -26.04 -0.21
N PHE A 35 16.00 -26.54 -0.70
CA PHE A 35 15.95 -27.39 -1.88
C PHE A 35 16.40 -26.67 -3.16
N LEU A 36 16.06 -25.38 -3.31
CA LEU A 36 16.44 -24.60 -4.49
C LEU A 36 17.96 -24.45 -4.63
N LEU A 37 18.67 -24.15 -3.53
CA LEU A 37 20.13 -24.00 -3.54
C LEU A 37 20.85 -25.32 -3.89
N SER A 38 20.42 -26.41 -3.25
CA SER A 38 20.92 -27.78 -3.49
C SER A 38 20.63 -28.27 -4.93
N ALA A 39 19.53 -27.85 -5.54
CA ALA A 39 19.18 -28.20 -6.92
C ALA A 39 20.04 -27.45 -7.95
N VAL A 40 20.34 -26.16 -7.72
CA VAL A 40 21.15 -25.35 -8.64
C VAL A 40 22.58 -25.88 -8.74
N GLN A 41 23.23 -26.20 -7.61
CA GLN A 41 24.61 -26.72 -7.60
C GLN A 41 24.78 -28.05 -8.36
N ARG A 42 23.74 -28.89 -8.44
CA ARG A 42 23.80 -30.20 -9.11
C ARG A 42 23.59 -30.15 -10.63
N CYS A 43 23.27 -29.01 -11.23
CA CYS A 43 22.82 -28.92 -12.62
C CYS A 43 23.84 -28.33 -13.63
N ALA A 44 25.06 -27.99 -13.21
CA ALA A 44 26.06 -27.31 -14.04
C ALA A 44 26.85 -28.27 -14.98
N VAL A 45 26.16 -28.88 -15.96
CA VAL A 45 26.71 -29.97 -16.82
C VAL A 45 27.61 -29.48 -17.97
N HIS A 46 27.61 -28.19 -18.31
CA HIS A 46 28.32 -27.68 -19.50
C HIS A 46 29.41 -26.66 -19.13
N GLU A 47 30.65 -26.91 -19.49
CA GLU A 47 31.84 -26.16 -19.06
C GLU A 47 31.78 -24.64 -19.30
N ASN A 48 31.27 -24.18 -20.45
CA ASN A 48 31.06 -22.74 -20.72
C ASN A 48 29.90 -22.11 -19.92
N CYS A 49 28.96 -22.92 -19.42
CA CYS A 49 27.93 -22.47 -18.47
C CYS A 49 28.47 -22.53 -17.04
N ARG A 50 29.30 -23.54 -16.74
CA ARG A 50 30.00 -23.74 -15.49
C ARG A 50 30.96 -22.58 -15.21
N MET A 51 31.87 -22.23 -16.11
CA MET A 51 32.73 -21.04 -16.01
C MET A 51 31.95 -19.73 -15.84
N ARG A 52 30.71 -19.62 -16.35
CA ARG A 52 29.86 -18.43 -16.17
C ARG A 52 29.09 -18.44 -14.85
N LEU A 53 28.74 -19.61 -14.32
CA LEU A 53 28.21 -19.76 -12.96
C LEU A 53 29.32 -19.62 -11.91
N GLU A 54 30.53 -20.12 -12.19
CA GLU A 54 31.73 -19.96 -11.38
C GLU A 54 32.13 -18.49 -11.40
N PHE A 55 32.31 -17.83 -12.54
CA PHE A 55 32.54 -16.38 -12.57
C PHE A 55 31.46 -15.55 -11.86
N ALA A 56 30.17 -15.93 -11.95
CA ALA A 56 29.10 -15.28 -11.20
C ALA A 56 29.14 -15.61 -9.69
N ALA A 57 29.54 -16.83 -9.32
CA ALA A 57 29.71 -17.28 -7.94
C ALA A 57 31.01 -16.75 -7.32
N ASP A 58 32.04 -16.47 -8.11
CA ASP A 58 33.33 -15.87 -7.73
C ASP A 58 33.18 -14.36 -7.60
N ILE A 59 32.36 -13.72 -8.45
CA ILE A 59 31.88 -12.35 -8.19
C ILE A 59 31.04 -12.33 -6.91
N PHE A 60 30.10 -13.26 -6.73
CA PHE A 60 29.27 -13.30 -5.51
C PHE A 60 30.09 -13.63 -4.26
N TYR A 61 31.06 -14.54 -4.34
CA TYR A 61 31.96 -14.92 -3.26
C TYR A 61 32.97 -13.82 -2.97
N SER A 62 33.55 -13.19 -3.98
CA SER A 62 34.38 -11.99 -3.80
C SER A 62 33.59 -10.83 -3.19
N LEU A 63 32.32 -10.66 -3.57
CA LEU A 63 31.43 -9.67 -2.98
C LEU A 63 31.12 -10.02 -1.51
N VAL A 64 30.81 -11.29 -1.20
CA VAL A 64 30.57 -11.78 0.16
C VAL A 64 31.83 -11.70 1.02
N VAL A 65 33.01 -12.07 0.51
CA VAL A 65 34.30 -11.96 1.21
C VAL A 65 34.68 -10.49 1.41
N THR A 66 34.47 -9.62 0.42
CA THR A 66 34.66 -8.17 0.57
C THR A 66 33.70 -7.61 1.62
N ILE A 67 32.43 -8.05 1.63
CA ILE A 67 31.44 -7.73 2.68
C ILE A 67 31.88 -8.28 4.05
N CYS A 68 32.51 -9.46 4.14
CA CYS A 68 33.05 -10.02 5.38
C CYS A 68 34.31 -9.30 5.87
N LEU A 69 35.14 -8.76 4.97
CA LEU A 69 36.28 -7.91 5.30
C LEU A 69 35.82 -6.51 5.72
N ILE A 70 34.81 -5.94 5.06
CA ILE A 70 34.09 -4.74 5.49
C ILE A 70 33.45 -4.95 6.86
N TYR A 71 32.80 -6.11 7.12
CA TYR A 71 32.27 -6.51 8.42
C TYR A 71 33.37 -6.58 9.50
N SER A 72 34.56 -7.07 9.14
CA SER A 72 35.73 -7.08 10.05
C SER A 72 36.18 -5.66 10.41
N HIS A 73 36.16 -4.74 9.43
CA HIS A 73 36.66 -3.37 9.60
C HIS A 73 35.63 -2.41 10.24
N TYR A 74 34.35 -2.52 9.89
CA TYR A 74 33.26 -1.68 10.39
C TYR A 74 32.61 -2.17 11.70
N LYS A 75 33.18 -3.19 12.34
CA LYS A 75 32.72 -3.79 13.61
C LYS A 75 32.66 -2.79 14.79
N LEU A 76 33.25 -1.60 14.62
CA LEU A 76 33.25 -0.47 15.56
C LEU A 76 32.12 0.55 15.35
N ILE A 77 31.36 0.51 14.25
CA ILE A 77 30.50 1.65 13.83
C ILE A 77 29.02 1.28 13.62
N LEU A 78 28.68 0.09 13.10
CA LEU A 78 27.28 -0.38 12.99
C LEU A 78 27.04 -1.73 13.69
N GLY A 79 25.98 -1.79 14.50
CA GLY A 79 25.59 -2.99 15.24
C GLY A 79 25.12 -4.14 14.33
N PRO A 80 25.35 -5.41 14.73
CA PRO A 80 25.21 -6.57 13.84
C PRO A 80 23.79 -6.81 13.30
N ARG A 81 22.75 -6.37 14.03
CA ARG A 81 21.34 -6.51 13.62
C ARG A 81 20.99 -5.63 12.41
N ALA A 82 21.54 -4.41 12.35
CA ALA A 82 21.33 -3.49 11.23
C ALA A 82 21.97 -4.04 9.94
N LEU A 83 23.22 -4.51 10.05
CA LEU A 83 23.96 -5.05 8.91
C LEU A 83 23.37 -6.37 8.40
N GLY A 84 22.92 -7.27 9.28
CA GLY A 84 22.23 -8.50 8.86
C GLY A 84 20.97 -8.24 8.02
N LEU A 85 20.24 -7.17 8.32
CA LEU A 85 19.04 -6.80 7.57
C LEU A 85 19.34 -6.04 6.27
N PHE A 86 20.45 -5.31 6.19
CA PHE A 86 20.98 -4.76 4.92
C PHE A 86 21.25 -5.89 3.93
N LEU A 87 21.96 -6.92 4.39
CA LEU A 87 22.31 -8.08 3.59
C LEU A 87 21.06 -8.85 3.10
N HIS A 88 20.02 -9.00 3.93
CA HIS A 88 18.76 -9.64 3.51
C HIS A 88 18.11 -8.92 2.32
N ASN A 89 17.91 -7.60 2.41
CA ASN A 89 17.24 -6.86 1.35
C ASN A 89 18.14 -6.65 0.11
N LEU A 90 19.46 -6.62 0.29
CA LEU A 90 20.42 -6.67 -0.82
C LEU A 90 20.31 -8.00 -1.59
N VAL A 91 20.15 -9.13 -0.88
CA VAL A 91 19.88 -10.43 -1.51
C VAL A 91 18.52 -10.46 -2.21
N ASP A 92 17.46 -9.88 -1.63
CA ASP A 92 16.16 -9.73 -2.31
C ASP A 92 16.30 -8.92 -3.62
N PHE A 93 17.02 -7.80 -3.59
CA PHE A 93 17.25 -6.92 -4.74
C PHE A 93 18.10 -7.59 -5.83
N LEU A 94 19.21 -8.22 -5.45
CA LEU A 94 20.05 -8.98 -6.38
C LEU A 94 19.28 -10.15 -7.01
N THR A 95 18.43 -10.83 -6.24
CA THR A 95 17.54 -11.89 -6.76
C THR A 95 16.53 -11.34 -7.77
N LEU A 96 15.93 -10.18 -7.50
CA LEU A 96 15.04 -9.50 -8.46
C LEU A 96 15.78 -9.13 -9.75
N VAL A 97 17.00 -8.59 -9.66
CA VAL A 97 17.86 -8.26 -10.81
C VAL A 97 18.21 -9.51 -11.61
N VAL A 98 18.62 -10.60 -10.96
CA VAL A 98 18.89 -11.89 -11.62
C VAL A 98 17.65 -12.45 -12.31
N CYS A 99 16.47 -12.40 -11.67
CA CYS A 99 15.20 -12.79 -12.30
C CYS A 99 14.81 -11.91 -13.51
N VAL A 100 15.27 -10.66 -13.58
CA VAL A 100 15.10 -9.78 -14.75
C VAL A 100 16.12 -10.12 -15.84
N ILE A 101 17.39 -10.37 -15.50
CA ILE A 101 18.44 -10.73 -16.47
C ILE A 101 18.14 -12.10 -17.13
N LEU A 102 17.70 -13.09 -16.35
CA LEU A 102 17.27 -14.41 -16.84
C LEU A 102 16.05 -14.33 -17.77
N ARG A 103 15.29 -13.21 -17.74
CA ARG A 103 14.16 -12.97 -18.65
C ARG A 103 14.62 -12.52 -20.05
N PHE A 104 15.83 -11.97 -20.18
CA PHE A 104 16.41 -11.54 -21.46
C PHE A 104 17.21 -12.65 -22.16
N ASN A 105 17.98 -13.46 -21.42
CA ASN A 105 18.85 -14.50 -21.99
C ASN A 105 18.14 -15.83 -22.32
N ALA A 106 16.92 -15.77 -22.85
CA ALA A 106 16.14 -16.94 -23.27
C ALA A 106 16.62 -17.53 -24.61
N LEU A 107 17.87 -18.00 -24.67
CA LEU A 107 18.48 -18.67 -25.83
C LEU A 107 17.87 -20.07 -26.08
N TYR A 108 16.63 -20.09 -26.58
CA TYR A 108 15.99 -21.29 -27.09
C TYR A 108 16.73 -21.80 -28.33
N GLY A 109 17.50 -22.89 -28.17
CA GLY A 109 18.32 -23.45 -29.24
C GLY A 109 18.67 -24.92 -29.05
N LYS A 110 19.80 -25.21 -28.37
CA LYS A 110 20.55 -26.47 -28.55
C LYS A 110 20.67 -27.40 -27.33
N GLY A 111 19.94 -27.17 -26.23
CA GLY A 111 19.94 -28.07 -25.06
C GLY A 111 19.22 -29.41 -25.31
N SER A 112 19.45 -30.41 -24.45
CA SER A 112 18.70 -31.68 -24.41
C SER A 112 17.25 -31.48 -23.96
N LEU A 113 16.37 -32.47 -24.11
CA LEU A 113 14.94 -32.33 -23.78
C LEU A 113 14.71 -31.99 -22.30
N ASN A 114 15.42 -32.67 -21.38
CA ASN A 114 15.35 -32.36 -19.95
C ASN A 114 15.89 -30.96 -19.63
N ALA A 115 17.00 -30.53 -20.25
CA ALA A 115 17.51 -29.18 -20.08
C ALA A 115 16.52 -28.11 -20.58
N ARG A 116 15.84 -28.34 -21.71
CA ARG A 116 14.75 -27.47 -22.20
C ARG A 116 13.57 -27.43 -21.24
N TYR A 117 13.21 -28.55 -20.61
CA TYR A 117 12.15 -28.59 -19.61
C TYR A 117 12.52 -27.84 -18.33
N GLN A 118 13.73 -28.06 -17.79
CA GLN A 118 14.24 -27.35 -16.61
C GLN A 118 14.34 -25.84 -16.85
N VAL A 119 14.87 -25.39 -18.00
CA VAL A 119 14.92 -23.97 -18.38
C VAL A 119 13.50 -23.39 -18.52
N LYS A 120 12.54 -24.16 -19.04
CA LYS A 120 11.13 -23.73 -19.16
C LYS A 120 10.45 -23.59 -17.80
N GLU A 121 10.61 -24.55 -16.88
CA GLU A 121 10.08 -24.44 -15.51
C GLU A 121 10.76 -23.29 -14.74
N ALA A 122 12.09 -23.13 -14.84
CA ALA A 122 12.82 -22.03 -14.22
C ALA A 122 12.34 -20.65 -14.74
N TYR A 123 12.12 -20.52 -16.05
CA TYR A 123 11.54 -19.33 -16.66
C TYR A 123 10.10 -19.08 -16.20
N LEU A 124 9.26 -20.12 -16.11
CA LEU A 124 7.87 -19.99 -15.64
C LEU A 124 7.81 -19.62 -14.15
N MET A 125 8.70 -20.17 -13.33
CA MET A 125 8.84 -19.85 -11.92
C MET A 125 9.33 -18.40 -11.74
N ALA A 126 10.42 -18.00 -12.41
CA ALA A 126 10.91 -16.61 -12.38
C ALA A 126 9.84 -15.61 -12.88
N LYS A 127 9.06 -15.97 -13.91
CA LYS A 127 7.93 -15.17 -14.42
C LYS A 127 6.76 -15.08 -13.43
N ALA A 128 6.50 -16.14 -12.66
CA ALA A 128 5.47 -16.15 -11.61
C ALA A 128 5.92 -15.41 -10.34
N MET A 129 7.21 -15.50 -9.99
CA MET A 129 7.80 -14.80 -8.85
C MET A 129 8.07 -13.31 -9.13
N ASN A 130 8.26 -12.87 -10.37
CA ASN A 130 8.53 -11.46 -10.70
C ASN A 130 7.52 -10.46 -10.07
N PRO A 131 6.18 -10.61 -10.21
CA PRO A 131 5.22 -9.75 -9.51
C PRO A 131 5.18 -9.96 -7.99
N VAL A 132 5.58 -11.14 -7.50
CA VAL A 132 5.65 -11.45 -6.06
C VAL A 132 6.83 -10.73 -5.41
N TYR A 133 8.02 -10.83 -5.99
CA TYR A 133 9.18 -10.05 -5.57
C TYR A 133 8.94 -8.55 -5.74
N LEU A 134 8.25 -8.11 -6.81
CA LEU A 134 7.90 -6.70 -6.96
C LEU A 134 6.96 -6.21 -5.85
N VAL A 135 5.91 -6.96 -5.49
CA VAL A 135 5.02 -6.59 -4.38
C VAL A 135 5.73 -6.67 -3.02
N SER A 136 6.51 -7.72 -2.78
CA SER A 136 7.30 -7.89 -1.54
C SER A 136 8.35 -6.78 -1.37
N PHE A 137 9.07 -6.44 -2.43
CA PHE A 137 10.00 -5.31 -2.48
C PHE A 137 9.27 -3.98 -2.28
N LEU A 138 8.16 -3.74 -2.96
CA LEU A 138 7.37 -2.51 -2.77
C LEU A 138 6.83 -2.41 -1.34
N LEU A 139 6.34 -3.47 -0.71
CA LEU A 139 5.91 -3.46 0.69
C LEU A 139 7.08 -3.13 1.63
N LYS A 140 8.23 -3.81 1.47
CA LYS A 140 9.48 -3.51 2.22
C LYS A 140 9.97 -2.07 2.03
N VAL A 141 9.81 -1.51 0.82
CA VAL A 141 10.25 -0.15 0.45
C VAL A 141 9.23 0.94 0.80
N PHE A 142 7.93 0.67 0.83
CA PHE A 142 6.93 1.63 1.30
C PHE A 142 7.00 1.84 2.83
N CYS A 143 7.31 0.79 3.58
CA CYS A 143 7.74 0.91 4.98
C CYS A 143 9.10 1.63 5.16
N SER A 144 9.82 1.94 4.08
CA SER A 144 11.18 2.49 4.13
C SER A 144 11.26 4.02 4.07
N LYS A 145 10.17 4.76 3.90
CA LYS A 145 10.24 6.20 3.59
C LYS A 145 9.69 7.14 4.67
N ARG A 146 10.08 6.92 5.93
CA ARG A 146 9.73 7.83 7.06
C ARG A 146 10.78 7.91 8.17
N ASN A 147 12.04 8.17 7.84
CA ASN A 147 12.94 8.99 8.68
C ASN A 147 14.25 9.37 7.97
N THR A 148 14.32 10.61 7.49
CA THR A 148 15.52 11.46 7.43
C THR A 148 15.03 12.89 7.76
N ASP A 149 15.82 13.81 8.33
CA ASP A 149 17.27 13.87 8.37
C ASP A 149 17.86 13.92 9.79
N LEU A 150 18.95 13.17 10.00
CA LEU A 150 20.20 13.82 10.41
C LEU A 150 21.16 13.75 9.22
N LYS A 151 22.09 14.70 9.11
CA LYS A 151 22.72 15.07 7.84
C LYS A 151 23.98 14.28 7.47
N ASN A 152 24.15 14.14 6.15
CA ASN A 152 25.39 13.91 5.38
C ASN A 152 25.85 12.46 5.10
N ASN A 153 26.30 12.30 3.84
CA ASN A 153 27.15 11.25 3.24
C ASN A 153 26.57 9.86 2.87
N VAL A 154 26.38 9.71 1.54
CA VAL A 154 26.81 8.58 0.68
C VAL A 154 26.15 7.19 0.85
N GLU A 155 25.32 6.87 -0.17
CA GLU A 155 25.11 5.56 -0.83
C GLU A 155 24.87 4.26 -0.01
N GLY A 156 23.72 3.61 -0.23
CA GLY A 156 23.47 2.23 0.26
C GLY A 156 22.01 1.86 0.53
N SER A 157 21.14 1.85 -0.50
CA SER A 157 19.69 1.63 -0.30
C SER A 157 19.30 0.16 -0.05
N ALA A 158 19.17 -0.28 1.22
CA ALA A 158 18.57 -1.59 1.54
C ALA A 158 18.03 -1.86 2.98
N THR A 159 17.75 -0.90 3.90
CA THR A 159 17.51 -1.31 5.32
C THR A 159 16.58 -0.43 6.18
N ILE A 160 15.25 -0.62 6.19
CA ILE A 160 14.39 0.12 7.15
C ILE A 160 13.35 -0.71 7.95
N VAL A 161 12.68 -1.74 7.42
CA VAL A 161 11.65 -2.49 8.21
C VAL A 161 12.22 -3.07 9.51
N GLY A 162 13.41 -3.68 9.46
CA GLY A 162 14.10 -4.17 10.65
C GLY A 162 14.86 -3.12 11.44
N TYR A 163 15.03 -1.90 10.90
CA TYR A 163 15.51 -0.76 11.68
C TYR A 163 14.38 -0.23 12.57
N ILE A 164 13.14 -0.22 12.08
CA ILE A 164 11.94 0.03 12.89
C ILE A 164 11.82 -1.06 13.98
N TYR A 165 12.00 -2.34 13.62
CA TYR A 165 12.04 -3.46 14.58
C TYR A 165 13.12 -3.29 15.67
N VAL A 166 14.33 -2.88 15.28
CA VAL A 166 15.46 -2.66 16.21
C VAL A 166 15.29 -1.38 17.06
N LEU A 167 14.66 -0.32 16.54
CA LEU A 167 14.37 0.89 17.30
C LEU A 167 13.24 0.69 18.33
N ILE A 168 12.28 -0.19 18.04
CA ILE A 168 11.17 -0.50 18.96
C ILE A 168 11.58 -1.50 20.05
N LEU A 169 12.56 -2.37 19.76
CA LEU A 169 13.30 -3.13 20.78
C LEU A 169 14.13 -2.25 21.75
N CYS A 170 14.08 -0.92 21.64
CA CYS A 170 14.70 0.04 22.55
C CYS A 170 13.68 0.86 23.39
N CYS A 171 12.38 0.58 23.28
CA CYS A 171 11.41 0.99 24.29
C CYS A 171 11.22 -0.17 25.29
N GLU A 172 11.05 0.09 26.59
CA GLU A 172 10.84 -0.92 27.65
C GLU A 172 9.40 -1.50 27.72
N ASP A 173 9.01 -2.24 26.67
CA ASP A 173 7.69 -2.03 26.04
C ASP A 173 7.38 -3.28 25.09
N ASP A 174 6.39 -4.23 25.02
CA ASP A 174 4.98 -4.69 25.41
C ASP A 174 3.70 -4.36 24.56
N ARG A 175 2.69 -3.59 25.02
CA ARG A 175 1.45 -3.11 24.30
C ARG A 175 1.59 -2.56 22.85
N TYR A 176 2.33 -1.47 22.56
CA TYR A 176 2.68 -1.12 21.17
C TYR A 176 3.48 -2.24 20.47
N PHE A 177 4.23 -3.10 21.17
CA PHE A 177 4.90 -4.25 20.58
C PHE A 177 3.82 -5.18 20.05
N VAL A 178 2.72 -5.41 20.77
CA VAL A 178 1.52 -6.09 20.23
C VAL A 178 1.03 -5.41 18.96
N VAL A 179 0.86 -4.09 18.93
CA VAL A 179 0.34 -3.37 17.74
C VAL A 179 1.30 -3.41 16.56
N ILE A 180 2.62 -3.37 16.80
CA ILE A 180 3.64 -3.23 15.76
C ILE A 180 4.19 -4.58 15.31
N ASP A 181 4.32 -5.59 16.18
CA ASP A 181 4.41 -6.99 15.76
C ASP A 181 3.12 -7.39 15.05
N PHE A 182 1.93 -7.06 15.56
CA PHE A 182 0.69 -7.38 14.82
C PHE A 182 0.68 -6.69 13.45
N SER A 183 1.13 -5.44 13.33
CA SER A 183 1.25 -4.76 12.04
C SER A 183 2.33 -5.40 11.14
N TYR A 184 3.50 -5.70 11.67
CA TYR A 184 4.61 -6.32 10.94
C TYR A 184 4.26 -7.74 10.50
N TYR A 185 3.71 -8.57 11.39
CA TYR A 185 3.17 -9.88 11.07
C TYR A 185 1.95 -9.78 10.15
N LEU A 186 1.06 -8.79 10.27
CA LEU A 186 -0.06 -8.63 9.33
C LEU A 186 0.46 -8.29 7.92
N PHE A 187 1.42 -7.38 7.78
CA PHE A 187 2.06 -7.09 6.49
C PHE A 187 2.90 -8.27 5.98
N HIS A 188 3.60 -8.99 6.85
CA HIS A 188 4.42 -10.16 6.50
C HIS A 188 3.55 -11.36 6.10
N ILE A 189 2.48 -11.66 6.86
CA ILE A 189 1.48 -12.69 6.54
C ILE A 189 0.73 -12.28 5.27
N ALA A 190 0.28 -11.03 5.13
CA ALA A 190 -0.35 -10.58 3.89
C ALA A 190 0.59 -10.75 2.68
N ASN A 191 1.87 -10.39 2.82
CA ASN A 191 2.89 -10.60 1.79
C ASN A 191 3.15 -12.08 1.50
N CYS A 192 3.32 -12.93 2.52
CA CYS A 192 3.61 -14.36 2.38
C CYS A 192 2.40 -15.18 1.89
N VAL A 193 1.18 -14.85 2.34
CA VAL A 193 -0.08 -15.41 1.84
C VAL A 193 -0.29 -14.94 0.40
N PHE A 194 -0.11 -13.66 0.08
CA PHE A 194 -0.17 -13.17 -1.30
C PHE A 194 0.85 -13.90 -2.18
N SER A 195 2.11 -13.96 -1.76
CA SER A 195 3.22 -14.63 -2.47
C SER A 195 2.89 -16.09 -2.77
N SER A 196 2.55 -16.85 -1.73
CA SER A 196 2.30 -18.30 -1.82
C SER A 196 1.02 -18.59 -2.61
N THR A 197 -0.07 -17.88 -2.33
CA THR A 197 -1.36 -18.01 -3.02
C THR A 197 -1.23 -17.65 -4.50
N PHE A 198 -0.51 -16.57 -4.81
CA PHE A 198 -0.24 -16.17 -6.19
C PHE A 198 0.62 -17.20 -6.92
N LEU A 199 1.66 -17.76 -6.29
CA LEU A 199 2.48 -18.83 -6.87
C LEU A 199 1.68 -20.13 -7.09
N ILE A 200 0.84 -20.55 -6.14
CA ILE A 200 -0.07 -21.69 -6.28
C ILE A 200 -1.06 -21.44 -7.43
N PHE A 201 -1.63 -20.24 -7.55
CA PHE A 201 -2.55 -19.93 -8.64
C PHE A 201 -1.87 -19.78 -10.00
N LYS A 202 -0.64 -19.26 -10.10
CA LYS A 202 0.02 -19.03 -11.40
C LYS A 202 0.92 -20.18 -11.86
N HIS A 203 1.57 -20.91 -10.95
CA HIS A 203 2.49 -21.99 -11.31
C HIS A 203 1.83 -23.37 -11.25
N ALA A 204 1.61 -23.99 -12.41
CA ALA A 204 0.81 -25.22 -12.53
C ALA A 204 1.40 -26.40 -11.74
N SER A 205 2.73 -26.54 -11.71
CA SER A 205 3.42 -27.59 -10.94
C SER A 205 3.19 -27.44 -9.43
N ILE A 206 3.39 -26.23 -8.88
CA ILE A 206 3.15 -25.93 -7.46
C ILE A 206 1.69 -26.17 -7.08
N ARG A 207 0.74 -25.81 -7.95
CA ARG A 207 -0.69 -26.08 -7.75
C ARG A 207 -1.00 -27.57 -7.60
N LYS A 208 -0.29 -28.44 -8.34
CA LYS A 208 -0.45 -29.90 -8.25
C LYS A 208 0.12 -30.44 -6.94
N SER A 209 1.32 -29.99 -6.55
CA SER A 209 1.95 -30.39 -5.29
C SER A 209 1.18 -29.90 -4.06
N ALA A 210 0.71 -28.65 -4.06
CA ALA A 210 -0.10 -28.09 -2.96
C ALA A 210 -1.40 -28.88 -2.77
N ARG A 211 -2.09 -29.26 -3.85
CA ARG A 211 -3.26 -30.15 -3.80
C ARG A 211 -2.92 -31.53 -3.25
N SER A 212 -1.73 -32.07 -3.55
CA SER A 212 -1.29 -33.37 -3.02
C SER A 212 -0.90 -33.32 -1.53
N LEU A 213 -0.48 -32.15 -1.02
CA LEU A 213 -0.12 -31.97 0.39
C LEU A 213 -1.34 -31.66 1.26
N LEU A 214 -2.29 -30.85 0.78
CA LEU A 214 -3.56 -30.56 1.47
C LEU A 214 -4.45 -31.80 1.65
N MET A 215 -4.17 -32.89 0.94
CA MET A 215 -4.81 -34.21 1.13
C MET A 215 -4.13 -35.09 2.20
N LYS A 216 -3.09 -34.58 2.89
CA LYS A 216 -2.49 -35.23 4.07
C LYS A 216 -2.75 -34.39 5.32
N LYS A 217 -3.34 -35.04 6.34
CA LYS A 217 -3.81 -34.42 7.60
C LYS A 217 -2.65 -33.90 8.46
N ILE A 218 -2.83 -32.77 9.15
CA ILE A 218 -1.86 -32.12 10.04
C ILE A 218 -2.61 -31.61 11.28
N GLU A 219 -2.22 -32.00 12.51
CA GLU A 219 -3.02 -31.69 13.71
C GLU A 219 -2.34 -31.64 15.11
N PRO A 220 -0.98 -31.69 15.32
CA PRO A 220 -0.42 -31.51 16.68
C PRO A 220 0.63 -30.40 16.90
N GLU A 221 1.48 -30.01 15.93
CA GLU A 221 2.53 -28.95 16.13
C GLU A 221 1.95 -27.52 16.22
N ARG A 222 0.63 -27.45 16.37
CA ARG A 222 -0.22 -26.34 16.02
C ARG A 222 -0.25 -25.35 17.22
N ASP A 223 -0.25 -25.83 18.46
CA ASP A 223 -0.46 -25.02 19.69
C ASP A 223 0.77 -24.31 20.30
N ILE A 224 1.95 -24.94 20.29
CA ILE A 224 3.07 -24.58 21.20
C ILE A 224 3.53 -23.13 21.06
N ILE A 225 3.65 -22.62 19.84
CA ILE A 225 4.40 -21.40 19.53
C ILE A 225 3.56 -20.12 19.75
N ILE A 226 2.32 -20.27 20.19
CA ILE A 226 1.36 -19.19 20.46
C ILE A 226 1.38 -18.78 21.92
N ASN A 227 1.42 -19.78 22.80
CA ASN A 227 1.39 -19.56 24.23
C ASN A 227 2.67 -18.83 24.67
N GLY A 228 3.79 -19.05 23.97
CA GLY A 228 4.99 -18.23 24.09
C GLY A 228 4.84 -16.78 23.59
N PHE A 229 4.04 -16.54 22.55
CA PHE A 229 3.80 -15.18 22.03
C PHE A 229 2.85 -14.37 22.93
N LEU A 230 1.74 -14.98 23.36
CA LEU A 230 0.79 -14.41 24.32
C LEU A 230 1.45 -14.10 25.68
N SER A 231 2.47 -14.86 26.07
CA SER A 231 3.31 -14.63 27.26
C SER A 231 4.26 -13.42 27.15
N TYR A 232 4.46 -12.86 25.95
CA TYR A 232 5.28 -11.67 25.74
C TYR A 232 4.43 -10.40 25.75
N THR A 233 3.32 -10.42 25.00
CA THR A 233 2.38 -9.31 24.84
C THR A 233 1.62 -8.92 26.12
N SER A 234 1.62 -9.80 27.13
CA SER A 234 0.93 -9.63 28.43
C SER A 234 1.80 -9.04 29.54
N ARG A 235 3.08 -8.72 29.24
CA ARG A 235 4.01 -8.16 30.22
C ARG A 235 3.60 -6.75 30.71
N PRO A 236 3.92 -6.36 31.95
CA PRO A 236 3.45 -5.10 32.52
C PRO A 236 4.19 -3.83 32.07
N GLN A 237 5.32 -3.89 31.35
CA GLN A 237 6.26 -2.76 31.23
C GLN A 237 5.82 -1.73 30.18
N MET A 238 5.39 -2.11 28.97
CA MET A 238 4.64 -1.15 28.12
C MET A 238 3.25 -0.86 28.73
N ARG A 239 2.79 -1.65 29.72
CA ARG A 239 1.59 -1.26 30.47
C ARG A 239 1.82 -0.07 31.40
N SER A 240 3.07 0.28 31.73
CA SER A 240 3.40 1.66 32.15
C SER A 240 3.74 2.56 30.96
N LEU A 241 4.76 2.26 30.15
CA LEU A 241 5.34 3.26 29.23
C LEU A 241 4.40 3.73 28.09
N LEU A 242 3.52 2.89 27.50
CA LEU A 242 2.44 3.40 26.61
C LEU A 242 1.45 4.33 27.35
N GLU A 243 1.20 4.14 28.64
CA GLU A 243 0.35 5.05 29.43
C GLU A 243 1.11 6.33 29.81
N THR A 244 2.42 6.26 30.01
CA THR A 244 3.29 7.44 30.12
C THR A 244 3.30 8.27 28.83
N VAL A 245 3.44 7.64 27.66
CA VAL A 245 3.42 8.33 26.35
C VAL A 245 2.05 8.91 26.03
N LEU A 246 0.95 8.17 26.23
CA LEU A 246 -0.40 8.71 26.05
C LEU A 246 -0.69 9.87 27.01
N SER A 247 -0.33 9.75 28.29
CA SER A 247 -0.50 10.82 29.29
C SER A 247 0.31 12.07 28.95
N PHE A 248 1.53 11.90 28.43
CA PHE A 248 2.34 13.00 27.91
C PHE A 248 1.70 13.68 26.69
N CYS A 249 1.19 12.91 25.73
CA CYS A 249 0.49 13.44 24.55
C CYS A 249 -0.88 14.07 24.88
N ASP A 250 -1.53 13.69 25.98
CA ASP A 250 -2.74 14.34 26.49
C ASP A 250 -2.43 15.62 27.26
N SER A 251 -1.23 15.70 27.87
CA SER A 251 -0.72 16.89 28.56
C SER A 251 -0.11 17.94 27.61
N PHE A 252 0.37 17.54 26.43
CA PHE A 252 1.03 18.42 25.47
C PHE A 252 0.55 18.16 24.03
N PRO A 253 0.15 19.19 23.25
CA PRO A 253 -0.53 19.02 21.96
C PRO A 253 0.41 18.64 20.79
N ILE A 254 1.49 17.91 21.07
CA ILE A 254 2.56 17.57 20.14
C ILE A 254 2.01 16.81 18.94
N VAL A 255 1.12 15.83 19.18
CA VAL A 255 0.48 15.04 18.11
C VAL A 255 -0.34 15.94 17.18
N SER A 256 -1.13 16.86 17.74
CA SER A 256 -1.96 17.81 16.98
C SER A 256 -1.12 18.79 16.16
N ILE A 257 -0.03 19.33 16.74
CA ILE A 257 0.92 20.20 16.03
C ILE A 257 1.59 19.42 14.87
N VAL A 258 2.09 18.22 15.13
CA VAL A 258 2.75 17.37 14.13
C VAL A 258 1.79 17.01 12.99
N MET A 259 0.55 16.65 13.30
CA MET A 259 -0.47 16.34 12.30
C MET A 259 -0.85 17.56 11.44
N ILE A 260 -1.01 18.74 12.04
CA ILE A 260 -1.28 19.99 11.32
C ILE A 260 -0.12 20.35 10.38
N VAL A 261 1.13 20.27 10.86
CA VAL A 261 2.32 20.54 10.05
C VAL A 261 2.43 19.56 8.88
N ILE A 262 2.18 18.27 9.12
CA ILE A 262 2.12 17.23 8.08
C ILE A 262 1.03 17.56 7.06
N CYS A 263 -0.18 17.91 7.49
CA CYS A 263 -1.29 18.27 6.61
C CYS A 263 -0.97 19.51 5.75
N ILE A 264 -0.38 20.56 6.32
CA ILE A 264 0.06 21.76 5.61
C ILE A 264 1.05 21.39 4.50
N PHE A 265 2.14 20.66 4.81
CA PHE A 265 3.10 20.22 3.79
C PHE A 265 2.49 19.26 2.76
N SER A 266 1.44 18.53 3.12
CA SER A 266 0.70 17.64 2.21
C SER A 266 -0.21 18.39 1.22
N THR A 267 -0.51 19.67 1.45
CA THR A 267 -1.31 20.46 0.49
C THR A 267 -0.54 20.77 -0.79
N PHE A 268 0.80 20.88 -0.75
CA PHE A 268 1.61 21.27 -1.92
C PHE A 268 1.38 20.34 -3.14
N PRO A 269 1.44 19.00 -3.05
CA PRO A 269 1.06 18.11 -4.16
C PRO A 269 -0.34 18.33 -4.72
N ALA A 270 -1.34 18.59 -3.86
CA ALA A 270 -2.73 18.81 -4.29
C ALA A 270 -2.90 20.17 -5.00
N ILE A 271 -2.27 21.23 -4.48
CA ILE A 271 -2.26 22.57 -5.10
C ILE A 271 -1.50 22.53 -6.43
N ILE A 272 -0.33 21.89 -6.47
CA ILE A 272 0.44 21.72 -7.71
C ILE A 272 -0.38 20.93 -8.73
N LEU A 273 -1.08 19.85 -8.34
CA LEU A 273 -1.98 19.13 -9.24
C LEU A 273 -3.09 20.05 -9.77
N LEU A 274 -3.76 20.82 -8.91
CA LEU A 274 -4.88 21.69 -9.28
C LEU A 274 -4.45 22.80 -10.27
N ILE A 275 -3.29 23.43 -10.06
CA ILE A 275 -2.77 24.43 -11.01
C ILE A 275 -2.26 23.74 -12.29
N SER A 276 -1.62 22.57 -12.18
CA SER A 276 -1.07 21.84 -13.33
C SER A 276 -2.14 21.25 -14.24
N ILE A 277 -3.26 20.76 -13.71
CA ILE A 277 -4.35 20.25 -14.54
C ILE A 277 -5.00 21.39 -15.32
N GLN A 278 -5.20 22.56 -14.70
CA GLN A 278 -5.80 23.74 -15.33
C GLN A 278 -4.95 24.31 -16.47
N ARG A 279 -3.61 24.29 -16.32
CA ARG A 279 -2.65 24.68 -17.36
C ARG A 279 -2.30 23.56 -18.37
N SER A 280 -2.74 22.33 -18.14
CA SER A 280 -2.45 21.20 -19.04
C SER A 280 -3.40 21.16 -20.23
N ALA A 281 -2.90 20.71 -21.38
CA ALA A 281 -3.71 20.39 -22.56
C ALA A 281 -4.45 19.05 -22.36
N VAL A 282 -5.34 19.01 -21.37
CA VAL A 282 -6.26 17.91 -21.05
C VAL A 282 -7.68 18.36 -21.33
N HIS A 283 -8.49 17.50 -21.95
CA HIS A 283 -9.87 17.77 -22.30
C HIS A 283 -10.70 18.28 -21.12
N ASP A 284 -11.55 19.28 -21.35
CA ASP A 284 -12.16 20.09 -20.30
C ASP A 284 -13.04 19.28 -19.32
N ASN A 285 -13.76 18.25 -19.79
CA ASN A 285 -14.51 17.37 -18.89
C ASN A 285 -13.59 16.63 -17.90
N CYS A 286 -12.47 16.09 -18.38
CA CYS A 286 -11.46 15.47 -17.52
C CYS A 286 -10.83 16.52 -16.59
N ARG A 287 -10.47 17.71 -17.12
CA ARG A 287 -9.91 18.83 -16.35
C ARG A 287 -10.81 19.23 -15.18
N ILE A 288 -12.12 19.35 -15.42
CA ILE A 288 -13.14 19.65 -14.40
C ILE A 288 -13.20 18.54 -13.35
N LEU A 289 -13.38 17.27 -13.76
CA LEU A 289 -13.47 16.15 -12.81
C LEU A 289 -12.22 16.01 -11.93
N ILE A 290 -11.04 16.10 -12.53
CA ILE A 290 -9.75 15.99 -11.82
C ILE A 290 -9.54 17.21 -10.90
N SER A 291 -10.04 18.39 -11.28
CA SER A 291 -10.01 19.57 -10.40
C SER A 291 -10.93 19.40 -9.19
N PHE A 292 -12.16 18.92 -9.37
CA PHE A 292 -13.04 18.61 -8.24
C PHE A 292 -12.48 17.49 -7.35
N TRP A 293 -11.86 16.46 -7.93
CA TRP A 293 -11.17 15.41 -7.16
C TRP A 293 -9.97 15.98 -6.38
N ALA A 294 -9.13 16.82 -6.99
CA ALA A 294 -8.03 17.50 -6.32
C ALA A 294 -8.50 18.48 -5.22
N ILE A 295 -9.65 19.14 -5.42
CA ILE A 295 -10.32 19.95 -4.41
C ILE A 295 -10.79 19.06 -3.24
N CYS A 296 -11.33 17.86 -3.49
CA CYS A 296 -11.62 16.90 -2.42
C CYS A 296 -10.35 16.50 -1.66
N LEU A 297 -9.23 16.20 -2.35
CA LEU A 297 -7.95 15.90 -1.68
C LEU A 297 -7.46 17.07 -0.81
N PHE A 298 -7.59 18.31 -1.29
CA PHE A 298 -7.26 19.50 -0.51
C PHE A 298 -8.19 19.70 0.70
N LEU A 299 -9.51 19.55 0.51
CA LEU A 299 -10.51 19.67 1.57
C LEU A 299 -10.38 18.59 2.64
N ILE A 300 -9.96 17.37 2.29
CA ILE A 300 -9.60 16.32 3.26
C ILE A 300 -8.47 16.83 4.16
N LEU A 301 -7.39 17.36 3.59
CA LEU A 301 -6.24 17.87 4.35
C LEU A 301 -6.61 19.07 5.24
N VAL A 302 -7.39 20.02 4.72
CA VAL A 302 -7.91 21.17 5.50
C VAL A 302 -8.80 20.69 6.65
N ASN A 303 -9.69 19.72 6.40
CA ASN A 303 -10.57 19.16 7.42
C ASN A 303 -9.79 18.40 8.52
N ILE A 304 -8.72 17.67 8.19
CA ILE A 304 -7.83 17.07 9.20
C ILE A 304 -7.13 18.16 10.02
N THR A 305 -6.63 19.22 9.38
CA THR A 305 -6.09 20.40 10.09
C THR A 305 -7.12 21.03 11.03
N MET A 306 -8.40 21.09 10.65
CA MET A 306 -9.48 21.58 11.53
C MET A 306 -9.81 20.60 12.67
N LEU A 307 -9.78 19.29 12.43
CA LEU A 307 -10.01 18.26 13.45
C LEU A 307 -8.95 18.31 14.56
N TYR A 308 -7.67 18.41 14.20
CA TYR A 308 -6.58 18.61 15.18
C TYR A 308 -6.54 20.05 15.71
N GLY A 309 -6.95 21.05 14.93
CA GLY A 309 -7.12 22.43 15.44
C GLY A 309 -8.15 22.51 16.57
N HIS A 310 -9.22 21.70 16.50
CA HIS A 310 -10.26 21.61 17.52
C HIS A 310 -9.81 20.85 18.79
N THR A 311 -8.62 20.23 18.83
CA THR A 311 -8.13 19.66 20.10
C THR A 311 -7.52 20.72 21.01
N PHE A 312 -6.94 21.81 20.47
CA PHE A 312 -6.41 22.91 21.28
C PHE A 312 -7.47 23.63 22.12
N THR A 313 -8.75 23.57 21.72
CA THR A 313 -9.88 24.17 22.44
C THR A 313 -10.55 23.21 23.43
N PHE A 314 -10.04 21.98 23.58
CA PHE A 314 -10.60 20.99 24.50
C PHE A 314 -9.94 21.08 25.88
N VAL A 315 -10.76 21.14 26.93
CA VAL A 315 -10.29 21.37 28.31
C VAL A 315 -9.78 20.09 28.97
N ASN A 316 -10.22 18.91 28.53
CA ASN A 316 -9.93 17.63 29.19
C ASN A 316 -8.73 16.90 28.54
N GLY A 317 -7.66 17.64 28.26
CA GLY A 317 -6.47 17.16 27.54
C GLY A 317 -6.56 17.35 26.03
N TYR A 318 -5.45 17.13 25.33
CA TYR A 318 -5.33 17.37 23.89
C TYR A 318 -5.67 16.17 23.01
N LEU A 319 -5.94 15.00 23.58
CA LEU A 319 -6.28 13.80 22.82
C LEU A 319 -7.78 13.57 22.72
N PRO A 320 -8.30 13.15 21.54
CA PRO A 320 -9.69 12.77 21.42
C PRO A 320 -9.94 11.47 22.20
N ARG A 321 -11.02 11.45 22.99
CA ARG A 321 -11.46 10.31 23.81
C ARG A 321 -12.70 9.64 23.20
N GLY A 322 -12.97 9.88 21.92
CA GLY A 322 -14.13 9.38 21.20
C GLY A 322 -14.51 10.21 19.96
N ILE A 323 -15.58 9.78 19.28
CA ILE A 323 -16.38 10.64 18.39
C ILE A 323 -17.06 11.75 19.22
N ILE A 324 -17.51 11.35 20.41
CA ILE A 324 -18.09 12.12 21.52
C ILE A 324 -17.34 13.44 21.85
N SER A 325 -16.03 13.31 22.04
CA SER A 325 -15.28 14.23 22.92
C SER A 325 -13.83 14.38 22.44
N PRO A 326 -13.40 15.59 22.00
CA PRO A 326 -14.19 16.82 21.84
C PRO A 326 -15.34 16.68 20.82
N PRO A 327 -16.35 17.58 20.84
CA PRO A 327 -17.58 17.49 20.01
C PRO A 327 -17.32 17.76 18.52
N ARG A 328 -16.63 16.82 17.87
CA ARG A 328 -16.08 16.93 16.51
C ARG A 328 -16.85 16.13 15.45
N THR A 329 -18.00 15.55 15.82
CA THR A 329 -18.85 14.72 14.95
C THR A 329 -19.19 15.37 13.61
N TRP A 330 -19.41 16.70 13.58
CA TRP A 330 -19.66 17.44 12.35
C TRP A 330 -18.42 17.55 11.44
N LEU A 331 -17.23 17.75 12.01
CA LEU A 331 -15.98 17.74 11.26
C LEU A 331 -15.69 16.34 10.71
N LEU A 332 -15.98 15.28 11.47
CA LEU A 332 -15.89 13.89 11.00
C LEU A 332 -16.93 13.57 9.91
N CYS A 333 -18.16 14.07 10.03
CA CYS A 333 -19.19 13.98 8.99
C CYS A 333 -18.73 14.63 7.68
N ILE A 334 -18.13 15.84 7.75
CA ILE A 334 -17.53 16.53 6.60
C ILE A 334 -16.34 15.72 6.05
N HIS A 335 -15.51 15.13 6.92
CA HIS A 335 -14.40 14.26 6.51
C HIS A 335 -14.88 13.11 5.64
N GLY A 336 -15.80 12.29 6.18
CA GLY A 336 -16.39 11.14 5.47
C GLY A 336 -17.13 11.55 4.20
N ALA A 337 -17.77 12.73 4.20
CA ALA A 337 -18.47 13.25 3.03
C ALA A 337 -17.53 13.61 1.88
N VAL A 338 -16.49 14.41 2.14
CA VAL A 338 -15.49 14.80 1.13
C VAL A 338 -14.68 13.59 0.65
N TYR A 339 -14.35 12.67 1.56
CA TYR A 339 -13.61 11.45 1.24
C TYR A 339 -14.43 10.46 0.39
N THR A 340 -15.71 10.23 0.72
CA THR A 340 -16.63 9.46 -0.15
C THR A 340 -16.77 10.14 -1.52
N SER A 341 -16.93 11.47 -1.54
CA SER A 341 -17.05 12.26 -2.78
C SER A 341 -15.80 12.10 -3.66
N SER A 342 -14.61 12.01 -3.06
CA SER A 342 -13.36 11.72 -3.76
C SER A 342 -13.41 10.37 -4.48
N SER A 343 -13.79 9.28 -3.80
CA SER A 343 -13.96 7.94 -4.43
C SER A 343 -15.04 7.93 -5.53
N LEU A 344 -16.14 8.67 -5.36
CA LEU A 344 -17.17 8.80 -6.38
C LEU A 344 -16.68 9.60 -7.61
N LEU A 345 -15.90 10.65 -7.41
CA LEU A 345 -15.26 11.39 -8.50
C LEU A 345 -14.19 10.54 -9.22
N GLU A 346 -13.45 9.69 -8.50
CA GLU A 346 -12.54 8.71 -9.12
C GLU A 346 -13.28 7.80 -10.12
N MET A 347 -14.44 7.27 -9.72
CA MET A 347 -15.34 6.52 -10.61
C MET A 347 -15.86 7.38 -11.77
N CYS A 348 -16.28 8.63 -11.53
CA CYS A 348 -16.74 9.54 -12.60
C CYS A 348 -15.66 9.79 -13.66
N VAL A 349 -14.38 9.98 -13.27
CA VAL A 349 -13.27 10.14 -14.22
C VAL A 349 -13.10 8.87 -15.06
N VAL A 350 -13.29 7.67 -14.50
CA VAL A 350 -13.27 6.41 -15.29
C VAL A 350 -14.43 6.36 -16.28
N LEU A 351 -15.65 6.64 -15.84
CA LEU A 351 -16.85 6.56 -16.69
C LEU A 351 -16.82 7.60 -17.83
N GLU A 352 -16.34 8.82 -17.58
CA GLU A 352 -16.15 9.86 -18.61
C GLU A 352 -15.27 9.35 -19.76
N ARG A 353 -14.10 8.76 -19.43
CA ARG A 353 -13.16 8.20 -20.43
C ARG A 353 -13.74 7.01 -21.21
N ILE A 354 -14.66 6.25 -20.63
CA ILE A 354 -15.37 5.18 -21.35
C ILE A 354 -16.43 5.78 -22.30
N LEU A 355 -17.14 6.83 -21.88
CA LEU A 355 -18.19 7.47 -22.65
C LEU A 355 -17.65 8.30 -23.82
N SER A 356 -16.62 9.13 -23.60
CA SER A 356 -15.99 9.96 -24.64
C SER A 356 -15.43 9.12 -25.79
N THR A 357 -14.82 7.97 -25.47
CA THR A 357 -14.29 7.03 -26.49
C THR A 357 -15.34 6.22 -27.25
N ARG A 358 -16.63 6.31 -26.89
CA ARG A 358 -17.72 5.64 -27.61
C ARG A 358 -18.03 6.33 -28.94
N LYS A 359 -18.28 7.65 -28.93
CA LYS A 359 -18.54 8.49 -30.11
C LYS A 359 -17.84 9.86 -29.97
N PRO A 360 -16.49 9.92 -30.10
CA PRO A 360 -15.71 11.13 -29.80
C PRO A 360 -16.23 12.39 -30.53
N HIS A 361 -16.42 12.31 -31.86
CA HIS A 361 -16.91 13.45 -32.66
C HIS A 361 -18.20 14.09 -32.11
N ILE A 362 -19.24 13.29 -31.77
CA ILE A 362 -20.49 13.85 -31.22
C ILE A 362 -20.32 14.28 -29.76
N TYR A 363 -19.53 13.55 -28.96
CA TYR A 363 -19.46 13.75 -27.51
C TYR A 363 -18.93 15.15 -27.16
N HIS A 364 -17.81 15.54 -27.77
CA HIS A 364 -17.13 16.82 -27.50
C HIS A 364 -17.84 18.03 -28.12
N GLU A 365 -18.70 17.82 -29.12
CA GLU A 365 -19.50 18.88 -29.77
C GLU A 365 -20.87 19.10 -29.08
N SER A 366 -21.15 18.44 -27.94
CA SER A 366 -22.49 18.43 -27.33
C SER A 366 -22.55 18.98 -25.90
N ASP A 367 -23.38 20.00 -25.68
CA ASP A 367 -23.77 20.53 -24.35
C ASP A 367 -24.24 19.45 -23.37
N ARG A 368 -24.74 18.33 -23.92
CA ARG A 368 -25.19 17.16 -23.16
C ARG A 368 -24.05 16.57 -22.32
N ALA A 369 -22.82 16.58 -22.83
CA ALA A 369 -21.66 16.10 -22.10
C ALA A 369 -21.43 16.93 -20.82
N THR A 370 -21.43 18.27 -20.93
CA THR A 370 -21.29 19.20 -19.81
C THR A 370 -22.44 19.06 -18.81
N LYS A 371 -23.69 18.94 -19.28
CA LYS A 371 -24.86 18.77 -18.41
C LYS A 371 -24.80 17.44 -17.63
N THR A 372 -24.52 16.32 -18.29
CA THR A 372 -24.33 15.02 -17.64
C THR A 372 -23.15 15.03 -16.65
N LEU A 373 -22.06 15.71 -16.99
CA LEU A 373 -20.90 15.90 -16.11
C LEU A 373 -21.27 16.65 -14.82
N THR A 374 -21.93 17.80 -14.92
CA THR A 374 -22.37 18.57 -13.74
C THR A 374 -23.32 17.76 -12.87
N THR A 375 -24.28 17.05 -13.46
CA THR A 375 -25.17 16.13 -12.71
C THR A 375 -24.39 15.04 -11.97
N ALA A 376 -23.37 14.45 -12.60
CA ALA A 376 -22.53 13.42 -11.97
C ALA A 376 -21.71 13.96 -10.79
N ILE A 377 -21.16 15.18 -10.90
CA ILE A 377 -20.44 15.86 -9.81
C ILE A 377 -21.39 16.17 -8.65
N CYS A 378 -22.55 16.76 -8.91
CA CYS A 378 -23.55 17.03 -7.87
C CYS A 378 -24.00 15.74 -7.17
N LEU A 379 -24.24 14.66 -7.92
CA LEU A 379 -24.59 13.36 -7.36
C LEU A 379 -23.45 12.78 -6.50
N ALA A 380 -22.19 12.93 -6.90
CA ALA A 380 -21.04 12.50 -6.10
C ALA A 380 -20.99 13.22 -4.74
N PHE A 381 -21.23 14.53 -4.69
CA PHE A 381 -21.28 15.29 -3.43
C PHE A 381 -22.53 14.98 -2.59
N ILE A 382 -23.69 14.74 -3.20
CA ILE A 382 -24.93 14.37 -2.48
C ILE A 382 -24.77 12.99 -1.83
N LEU A 383 -24.33 11.99 -2.60
CA LEU A 383 -24.10 10.63 -2.09
C LEU A 383 -22.97 10.61 -1.05
N GLY A 384 -21.92 11.39 -1.26
CA GLY A 384 -20.84 11.54 -0.27
C GLY A 384 -21.35 12.14 1.04
N SER A 385 -22.08 13.25 0.98
CA SER A 385 -22.70 13.89 2.15
C SER A 385 -23.63 12.92 2.89
N GLY A 386 -24.44 12.15 2.15
CA GLY A 386 -25.25 11.08 2.72
C GLY A 386 -24.42 10.03 3.47
N ASN A 387 -23.34 9.54 2.87
CA ASN A 387 -22.47 8.54 3.52
C ASN A 387 -21.75 9.09 4.75
N GLY A 388 -21.30 10.34 4.74
CA GLY A 388 -20.74 11.03 5.91
C GLY A 388 -21.75 11.16 7.06
N TYR A 389 -23.02 11.45 6.73
CA TYR A 389 -24.12 11.54 7.68
C TYR A 389 -24.49 10.15 8.26
N LEU A 390 -24.59 9.12 7.42
CA LEU A 390 -24.79 7.73 7.86
C LEU A 390 -23.68 7.29 8.83
N LEU A 391 -22.42 7.56 8.46
CA LEU A 391 -21.26 7.24 9.29
C LEU A 391 -21.32 7.90 10.66
N TYR A 392 -21.37 9.24 10.73
CA TYR A 392 -21.06 9.96 11.97
C TYR A 392 -22.27 10.57 12.69
N ILE A 393 -23.38 10.83 12.01
CA ILE A 393 -24.58 11.42 12.63
C ILE A 393 -25.59 10.34 13.03
N ILE A 394 -25.80 9.31 12.19
CA ILE A 394 -26.62 8.13 12.58
C ILE A 394 -25.80 7.09 13.37
N GLY A 395 -24.47 7.05 13.17
CA GLY A 395 -23.59 6.09 13.84
C GLY A 395 -23.51 4.71 13.15
N LEU A 396 -23.94 4.61 11.89
CA LEU A 396 -23.87 3.37 11.10
C LEU A 396 -22.46 3.17 10.52
N HIS A 397 -21.47 3.15 11.41
CA HIS A 397 -20.04 3.10 11.08
C HIS A 397 -19.70 1.95 10.14
N GLU A 398 -20.08 0.72 10.48
CA GLU A 398 -19.76 -0.47 9.69
C GLU A 398 -20.32 -0.42 8.26
N SER A 399 -21.54 0.10 8.10
CA SER A 399 -22.22 0.22 6.81
C SER A 399 -21.57 1.28 5.93
N GLY A 400 -21.23 2.45 6.48
CA GLY A 400 -20.57 3.51 5.72
C GLY A 400 -19.10 3.20 5.38
N LEU A 401 -18.42 2.42 6.22
CA LEU A 401 -17.09 1.85 5.92
C LEU A 401 -17.17 0.77 4.83
N PHE A 402 -18.23 -0.05 4.84
CA PHE A 402 -18.49 -1.03 3.78
C PHE A 402 -18.74 -0.36 2.43
N VAL A 403 -19.54 0.72 2.42
CA VAL A 403 -19.80 1.54 1.22
C VAL A 403 -18.50 2.12 0.64
N HIS A 404 -17.57 2.62 1.46
CA HIS A 404 -16.25 3.07 1.00
C HIS A 404 -15.48 1.96 0.28
N ASN A 405 -15.26 0.83 0.97
CA ASN A 405 -14.51 -0.30 0.40
C ASN A 405 -15.15 -0.82 -0.91
N LEU A 406 -16.47 -0.84 -0.98
CA LEU A 406 -17.21 -1.24 -2.18
C LEU A 406 -16.98 -0.24 -3.34
N LEU A 407 -17.04 1.08 -3.09
CA LEU A 407 -16.83 2.11 -4.10
C LEU A 407 -15.39 2.10 -4.66
N ASP A 408 -14.39 1.96 -3.80
CA ASP A 408 -12.98 1.91 -4.23
C ASP A 408 -12.67 0.62 -4.99
N PHE A 409 -13.21 -0.53 -4.55
CA PHE A 409 -13.08 -1.81 -5.25
C PHE A 409 -13.75 -1.79 -6.63
N LEU A 410 -14.96 -1.25 -6.72
CA LEU A 410 -15.66 -1.04 -8.00
C LEU A 410 -14.87 -0.10 -8.91
N THR A 411 -14.29 0.99 -8.38
CA THR A 411 -13.46 1.93 -9.16
C THR A 411 -12.26 1.23 -9.79
N LEU A 412 -11.59 0.35 -9.05
CA LEU A 412 -10.46 -0.44 -9.56
C LEU A 412 -10.88 -1.43 -10.67
N ILE A 413 -12.05 -2.08 -10.52
CA ILE A 413 -12.62 -2.97 -11.54
C ILE A 413 -12.99 -2.20 -12.80
N VAL A 414 -13.78 -1.13 -12.67
CA VAL A 414 -14.28 -0.33 -13.80
C VAL A 414 -13.11 0.34 -14.52
N ASN A 415 -12.05 0.79 -13.82
CA ASN A 415 -10.84 1.30 -14.49
C ASN A 415 -10.08 0.22 -15.25
N THR A 416 -9.96 -0.98 -14.67
CA THR A 416 -9.32 -2.14 -15.34
C THR A 416 -10.05 -2.53 -16.62
N ILE A 417 -11.38 -2.45 -16.64
CA ILE A 417 -12.22 -2.62 -17.83
C ILE A 417 -12.04 -1.44 -18.80
N GLY A 418 -12.07 -0.21 -18.27
CA GLY A 418 -11.93 1.03 -19.03
C GLY A 418 -10.63 1.12 -19.82
N ILE A 419 -9.49 0.69 -19.27
CA ILE A 419 -8.20 0.64 -19.99
C ILE A 419 -8.28 -0.33 -21.18
N ARG A 420 -8.91 -1.49 -21.02
CA ARG A 420 -9.07 -2.47 -22.10
C ARG A 420 -10.00 -1.95 -23.19
N TYR A 421 -11.11 -1.31 -22.78
CA TYR A 421 -12.07 -0.71 -23.69
C TYR A 421 -11.45 0.46 -24.48
N THR A 422 -10.88 1.45 -23.80
CA THR A 422 -10.24 2.62 -24.42
C THR A 422 -9.09 2.22 -25.34
N LYS A 423 -8.28 1.21 -24.98
CA LYS A 423 -7.28 0.65 -25.90
C LYS A 423 -7.92 0.06 -27.16
N SER A 424 -8.90 -0.83 -26.99
CA SER A 424 -9.59 -1.47 -28.12
C SER A 424 -10.25 -0.44 -29.04
N ARG A 425 -10.81 0.64 -28.49
CA ARG A 425 -11.33 1.80 -29.25
C ARG A 425 -10.22 2.55 -29.97
N PHE A 426 -9.07 2.81 -29.34
CA PHE A 426 -7.92 3.46 -29.97
C PHE A 426 -7.40 2.64 -31.17
N ASP A 427 -7.16 1.35 -30.94
CA ASP A 427 -6.67 0.41 -31.96
C ASP A 427 -7.67 0.30 -33.13
N ALA A 428 -8.98 0.24 -32.86
CA ALA A 428 -10.04 0.13 -33.89
C ALA A 428 -10.30 1.42 -34.70
N LEU A 429 -9.93 2.59 -34.18
CA LEU A 429 -10.03 3.89 -34.88
C LEU A 429 -8.77 4.23 -35.69
N TYR A 430 -7.72 3.42 -35.60
CA TYR A 430 -6.50 3.61 -36.37
C TYR A 430 -6.78 3.52 -37.88
N ALA A 431 -6.23 4.46 -38.66
CA ALA A 431 -6.46 4.67 -40.10
C ALA A 431 -7.93 4.87 -40.57
N LYS A 432 -8.94 4.75 -39.70
CA LYS A 432 -10.37 4.81 -40.08
C LYS A 432 -11.12 6.06 -39.60
N ALA A 433 -10.53 6.86 -38.72
CA ALA A 433 -11.19 8.01 -38.10
C ALA A 433 -10.39 9.31 -38.26
N THR A 434 -11.08 10.45 -38.12
CA THR A 434 -10.50 11.79 -38.19
C THR A 434 -9.36 11.97 -37.16
N LEU A 435 -8.41 12.86 -37.47
CA LEU A 435 -7.24 13.08 -36.64
C LEU A 435 -7.62 13.52 -35.21
N ASN A 436 -8.64 14.39 -35.07
CA ASN A 436 -9.16 14.84 -33.78
C ASN A 436 -9.72 13.66 -32.95
N ALA A 437 -10.61 12.84 -33.54
CA ALA A 437 -11.16 11.67 -32.87
C ALA A 437 -10.09 10.66 -32.43
N ARG A 438 -9.02 10.49 -33.23
CA ARG A 438 -7.86 9.67 -32.84
C ARG A 438 -7.05 10.28 -31.69
N TYR A 439 -6.94 11.60 -31.62
CA TYR A 439 -6.28 12.31 -30.52
C TYR A 439 -7.06 12.19 -29.21
N GLN A 440 -8.36 12.49 -29.22
CA GLN A 440 -9.26 12.40 -28.06
C GLN A 440 -9.24 10.98 -27.45
N VAL A 441 -9.32 9.94 -28.28
CA VAL A 441 -9.30 8.55 -27.79
C VAL A 441 -7.90 8.12 -27.32
N LYS A 442 -6.82 8.65 -27.91
CA LYS A 442 -5.45 8.48 -27.39
C LYS A 442 -5.30 9.10 -26.01
N GLU A 443 -5.79 10.31 -25.80
CA GLU A 443 -5.72 11.04 -24.53
C GLU A 443 -6.47 10.28 -23.42
N ALA A 444 -7.73 9.90 -23.66
CA ALA A 444 -8.53 9.12 -22.72
C ALA A 444 -7.84 7.80 -22.32
N TYR A 445 -7.20 7.10 -23.26
CA TYR A 445 -6.42 5.89 -23.00
C TYR A 445 -5.14 6.16 -22.19
N MET A 446 -4.35 7.19 -22.55
CA MET A 446 -3.15 7.60 -21.79
C MET A 446 -3.51 7.99 -20.35
N MET A 447 -4.64 8.67 -20.15
CA MET A 447 -5.11 9.03 -18.83
C MET A 447 -5.67 7.83 -18.04
N ALA A 448 -6.33 6.88 -18.70
CA ALA A 448 -6.73 5.60 -18.08
C ALA A 448 -5.51 4.80 -17.60
N GLN A 449 -4.42 4.78 -18.36
CA GLN A 449 -3.14 4.20 -17.92
C GLN A 449 -2.53 4.98 -16.74
N ALA A 450 -2.49 6.31 -16.80
CA ALA A 450 -1.87 7.14 -15.77
C ALA A 450 -2.58 7.06 -14.41
N MET A 451 -3.91 6.98 -14.39
CA MET A 451 -4.70 6.81 -13.16
C MET A 451 -4.68 5.37 -12.61
N ASN A 452 -4.34 4.34 -13.40
CA ASN A 452 -4.36 2.96 -12.91
C ASN A 452 -3.48 2.68 -11.68
N PRO A 453 -2.19 3.09 -11.65
CA PRO A 453 -1.36 2.92 -10.45
C PRO A 453 -1.76 3.89 -9.32
N VAL A 454 -2.43 5.01 -9.64
CA VAL A 454 -3.05 5.92 -8.66
C VAL A 454 -4.17 5.19 -7.93
N TYR A 455 -5.19 4.68 -8.64
CA TYR A 455 -6.29 3.93 -8.03
C TYR A 455 -5.82 2.67 -7.30
N LEU A 456 -4.81 1.96 -7.80
CA LEU A 456 -4.31 0.74 -7.15
C LEU A 456 -3.62 1.04 -5.80
N GLY A 457 -2.74 2.04 -5.74
CA GLY A 457 -2.09 2.41 -4.49
C GLY A 457 -3.01 3.17 -3.53
N SER A 458 -3.90 4.01 -4.08
CA SER A 458 -5.02 4.62 -3.37
C SER A 458 -5.85 3.52 -2.68
N PHE A 459 -6.37 2.55 -3.43
CA PHE A 459 -7.15 1.42 -2.89
C PHE A 459 -6.47 0.74 -1.70
N PHE A 460 -5.16 0.46 -1.74
CA PHE A 460 -4.46 -0.13 -0.59
C PHE A 460 -4.40 0.80 0.63
N LEU A 461 -4.08 2.10 0.45
CA LEU A 461 -4.05 3.07 1.54
C LEU A 461 -5.44 3.32 2.12
N LYS A 462 -6.46 3.45 1.26
CA LYS A 462 -7.87 3.58 1.62
C LYS A 462 -8.35 2.35 2.39
N PHE A 463 -8.08 1.14 1.88
CA PHE A 463 -8.45 -0.11 2.54
C PHE A 463 -7.76 -0.29 3.90
N SER A 464 -6.49 0.09 4.04
CA SER A 464 -5.83 0.15 5.35
C SER A 464 -6.50 1.14 6.31
N ALA A 465 -6.88 2.33 5.84
CA ALA A 465 -7.60 3.30 6.66
C ALA A 465 -8.98 2.78 7.09
N THR A 466 -9.75 2.17 6.17
CA THR A 466 -11.03 1.53 6.48
C THR A 466 -10.85 0.35 7.45
N GLY A 467 -9.75 -0.41 7.33
CA GLY A 467 -9.39 -1.48 8.28
C GLY A 467 -9.14 -0.96 9.69
N VAL A 468 -8.40 0.15 9.83
CA VAL A 468 -8.26 0.87 11.11
C VAL A 468 -9.62 1.37 11.60
N GLY A 469 -10.48 1.86 10.72
CA GLY A 469 -11.86 2.27 11.02
C GLY A 469 -12.76 1.15 11.53
N TYR A 470 -12.61 -0.08 11.04
CA TYR A 470 -13.31 -1.27 11.56
C TYR A 470 -12.78 -1.70 12.93
N ILE A 471 -11.44 -1.74 13.10
CA ILE A 471 -10.81 -2.03 14.39
C ILE A 471 -11.30 -1.02 15.44
N TYR A 472 -11.28 0.26 15.08
CA TYR A 472 -11.82 1.38 15.85
C TYR A 472 -13.30 1.19 16.22
N ALA A 473 -14.17 0.79 15.29
CA ALA A 473 -15.59 0.59 15.57
C ALA A 473 -15.81 -0.54 16.60
N ILE A 474 -15.04 -1.63 16.49
CA ILE A 474 -15.03 -2.73 17.46
C ILE A 474 -14.53 -2.23 18.83
N PHE A 475 -13.43 -1.46 18.88
CA PHE A 475 -12.89 -0.93 20.14
C PHE A 475 -13.83 0.05 20.85
N VAL A 476 -14.62 0.84 20.11
CA VAL A 476 -15.68 1.69 20.70
C VAL A 476 -16.74 0.83 21.41
N CYS A 477 -17.10 -0.33 20.86
CA CYS A 477 -18.00 -1.28 21.53
C CYS A 477 -17.35 -2.05 22.70
N CYS A 478 -16.01 -2.08 22.79
CA CYS A 478 -15.25 -2.78 23.84
C CYS A 478 -14.69 -1.86 24.95
N SER A 479 -15.09 -0.59 24.98
CA SER A 479 -14.91 0.35 26.10
C SER A 479 -13.48 0.78 26.52
N ASP A 480 -12.38 0.22 26.00
CA ASP A 480 -11.03 0.73 26.33
C ASP A 480 -10.64 1.97 25.50
N VAL A 481 -11.12 3.13 25.98
CA VAL A 481 -10.93 4.47 25.40
C VAL A 481 -9.45 4.81 25.11
N ARG A 482 -8.48 4.18 25.79
CA ARG A 482 -7.05 4.55 25.68
C ARG A 482 -6.43 4.33 24.30
N TYR A 483 -6.86 3.30 23.55
CA TYR A 483 -6.30 3.03 22.20
C TYR A 483 -6.92 3.89 21.11
N TYR A 484 -7.98 4.66 21.44
CA TYR A 484 -8.72 5.48 20.50
C TYR A 484 -7.81 6.41 19.69
N GLU A 485 -6.93 7.15 20.37
CA GLU A 485 -6.09 8.18 19.77
C GLU A 485 -5.05 7.63 18.77
N ILE A 486 -4.44 6.49 19.08
CA ILE A 486 -3.50 5.80 18.17
C ILE A 486 -4.22 5.37 16.89
N LEU A 487 -5.45 4.87 17.00
CA LEU A 487 -6.27 4.48 15.85
C LEU A 487 -6.71 5.72 15.04
N ASP A 488 -7.16 6.78 15.70
CA ASP A 488 -7.55 8.07 15.10
C ASP A 488 -6.38 8.69 14.30
N CYS A 489 -5.19 8.74 14.89
CA CYS A 489 -3.99 9.25 14.25
C CYS A 489 -3.51 8.35 13.11
N THR A 490 -3.56 7.02 13.26
CA THR A 490 -3.19 6.09 12.18
C THR A 490 -4.17 6.23 10.99
N TYR A 491 -5.47 6.36 11.26
CA TYR A 491 -6.52 6.60 10.28
C TYR A 491 -6.26 7.87 9.46
N PHE A 492 -6.04 9.01 10.13
CA PHE A 492 -5.77 10.27 9.43
C PHE A 492 -4.41 10.29 8.73
N ILE A 493 -3.36 9.67 9.28
CA ILE A 493 -2.06 9.53 8.60
C ILE A 493 -2.20 8.76 7.28
N LEU A 494 -3.02 7.71 7.23
CA LEU A 494 -3.27 6.93 6.00
C LEU A 494 -4.03 7.76 4.95
N HIS A 495 -5.00 8.58 5.37
CA HIS A 495 -5.69 9.52 4.46
C HIS A 495 -4.78 10.60 3.91
N VAL A 496 -3.93 11.20 4.76
CA VAL A 496 -2.93 12.18 4.32
C VAL A 496 -1.95 11.53 3.35
N ALA A 497 -1.43 10.34 3.67
CA ALA A 497 -0.53 9.59 2.81
C ALA A 497 -1.19 9.29 1.44
N ASN A 498 -2.48 8.95 1.41
CA ASN A 498 -3.22 8.78 0.16
C ASN A 498 -3.33 10.09 -0.64
N CYS A 499 -3.62 11.23 0.00
CA CYS A 499 -3.69 12.52 -0.68
C CYS A 499 -2.35 12.89 -1.34
N ILE A 500 -1.23 12.75 -0.61
CA ILE A 500 0.13 12.96 -1.15
C ILE A 500 0.39 11.98 -2.30
N PHE A 501 0.18 10.69 -2.07
CA PHE A 501 0.46 9.62 -3.01
C PHE A 501 -0.29 9.81 -4.32
N SER A 502 -1.61 10.00 -4.24
CA SER A 502 -2.49 10.07 -5.40
C SER A 502 -2.22 11.29 -6.27
N ALA A 503 -2.03 12.47 -5.66
CA ALA A 503 -1.67 13.68 -6.41
C ALA A 503 -0.26 13.58 -7.03
N SER A 504 0.74 13.21 -6.24
CA SER A 504 2.14 13.11 -6.69
C SER A 504 2.32 12.06 -7.79
N LEU A 505 1.67 10.90 -7.65
CA LEU A 505 1.76 9.82 -8.63
C LEU A 505 1.07 10.22 -9.94
N LEU A 506 -0.09 10.88 -9.90
CA LEU A 506 -0.73 11.39 -11.11
C LEU A 506 0.16 12.38 -11.86
N ILE A 507 0.71 13.39 -11.16
CA ILE A 507 1.67 14.35 -11.72
C ILE A 507 2.87 13.62 -12.34
N SER A 508 3.39 12.57 -11.70
CA SER A 508 4.54 11.83 -12.22
C SER A 508 4.24 10.98 -13.45
N LYS A 509 3.01 10.45 -13.59
CA LYS A 509 2.62 9.49 -14.63
C LYS A 509 2.00 10.14 -15.86
N HIS A 510 1.16 11.17 -15.71
CA HIS A 510 0.50 11.79 -16.86
C HIS A 510 1.37 12.90 -17.48
N GLU A 511 1.80 12.69 -18.72
CA GLU A 511 2.84 13.53 -19.36
C GLU A 511 2.47 15.01 -19.46
N SER A 512 1.23 15.33 -19.83
CA SER A 512 0.75 16.72 -19.99
C SER A 512 0.75 17.47 -18.65
N ILE A 513 0.25 16.82 -17.58
CA ILE A 513 0.27 17.35 -16.21
C ILE A 513 1.71 17.49 -15.71
N ARG A 514 2.58 16.51 -15.99
CA ARG A 514 4.00 16.56 -15.63
C ARG A 514 4.76 17.71 -16.28
N LYS A 515 4.47 18.01 -17.55
CA LYS A 515 5.06 19.14 -18.27
C LYS A 515 4.60 20.46 -17.65
N SER A 516 3.31 20.60 -17.34
CA SER A 516 2.79 21.78 -16.64
C SER A 516 3.34 21.94 -15.21
N ALA A 517 3.46 20.85 -14.45
CA ALA A 517 4.03 20.87 -13.11
C ALA A 517 5.51 21.27 -13.14
N ARG A 518 6.26 20.85 -14.18
CA ARG A 518 7.64 21.28 -14.37
C ARG A 518 7.73 22.76 -14.70
N SER A 519 6.96 23.29 -15.66
CA SER A 519 7.03 24.72 -16.00
C SER A 519 6.53 25.66 -14.90
N LEU A 520 5.76 25.16 -13.93
CA LEU A 520 5.43 25.87 -12.69
C LEU A 520 6.61 25.93 -11.69
N LEU A 521 7.50 24.93 -11.69
CA LEU A 521 8.60 24.80 -10.73
C LEU A 521 9.94 25.32 -11.29
N THR A 522 10.21 25.13 -12.59
CA THR A 522 11.40 25.63 -13.29
C THR A 522 11.15 27.04 -13.81
N SER A 523 10.81 27.96 -12.90
CA SER A 523 10.25 29.28 -13.24
C SER A 523 11.32 30.32 -13.61
N GLU A 524 12.30 29.96 -14.43
CA GLU A 524 13.29 30.89 -15.01
C GLU A 524 12.59 32.07 -15.72
N LYS A 525 11.44 31.78 -16.35
CA LYS A 525 10.59 32.77 -17.05
C LYS A 525 9.93 33.82 -16.15
N LEU A 526 9.98 33.69 -14.83
CA LEU A 526 9.53 34.78 -13.94
C LEU A 526 10.55 35.92 -13.86
N GLY A 527 11.83 35.67 -14.21
CA GLY A 527 12.88 36.68 -14.30
C GLY A 527 13.06 37.31 -15.70
N GLU A 528 12.26 36.89 -16.69
CA GLU A 528 12.24 37.45 -18.05
C GLU A 528 11.01 38.36 -18.30
N SER A 529 10.10 38.48 -17.32
CA SER A 529 8.84 39.23 -17.44
C SER A 529 8.59 40.20 -16.29
N LEU A 530 9.66 40.60 -15.59
CA LEU A 530 9.73 41.60 -14.52
C LEU A 530 10.94 42.50 -14.80
#